data_AF-A0AAW8BHA1-F1
#
_entry.id   AF-A0AAW8BHA1-F1
#
_cell.length_a   1.000
_cell.length_b   1.000
_cell.length_c   1.000
_cell.angle_alpha   90.00
_cell.angle_beta   90.00
_cell.angle_gamma   90.00
#
_symmetry.space_group_name_H-M   'P 1'
#
loop_
_entity.id
_entity.type
_entity.pdbx_description
1 polymer ?
#
loop_
_entity_poly.entity_id
_entity_poly.type
_entity_poly.pdbx_seq_one_letter_code
_entity_poly.pdbx_strand_id
1 'polypeptide(L)'
;MTYSNHKKKFPNDVLVYIEEFDKINRTVLFDFYDSNEYTMFSEYSSSSSSIDKPTMILLLNYNGKNLQENTYYGIKSETISSWSKNGLMAENGNSLLISYSINLVNFYFTEEIFTQSVSVHKDFGSSNLIYGKRNIEDLIFDLKGHIKVNVRNVGQGNWNEIIKDETYIFIYDCGTDFRADRSEVRNLIDERITNYEDDKPVFVLSHWDKDHYHCLLGMTDDELSYFSKYIFRNEVPNLTCKKLYSRIRSVKDSEDIYAIIAEERIPKLRLISLRPITATTDQIVFYNSQYHKDRNISGLVLSLKTEKSSVIFSGDCQYIQLSECVLPHLNYDHEHYLIVPHHGGKCGKFIYSNPGHIKFKEAIISVGKNTYKHPNKDYLAHLASNFKNTTITLKTKNDILINLK
;
A
#
# COMPACT_ATOMS: atom_id res chain seq x y z
N MET A 1 -22.04 2.78 -13.01
CA MET A 1 -23.19 1.87 -12.73
C MET A 1 -22.99 1.25 -11.36
N THR A 2 -24.01 0.95 -10.55
CA THR A 2 -23.79 0.23 -9.27
C THR A 2 -23.54 -1.27 -9.53
N TYR A 3 -22.91 -1.99 -8.60
CA TYR A 3 -22.62 -3.43 -8.75
C TYR A 3 -23.86 -4.27 -9.08
N SER A 4 -24.93 -4.14 -8.29
CA SER A 4 -26.17 -4.90 -8.44
C SER A 4 -26.82 -4.63 -9.79
N ASN A 5 -26.79 -3.37 -10.24
CA ASN A 5 -27.29 -3.00 -11.55
C ASN A 5 -26.40 -3.55 -12.68
N HIS A 6 -25.08 -3.59 -12.48
CA HIS A 6 -24.15 -4.17 -13.42
C HIS A 6 -24.37 -5.67 -13.56
N LYS A 7 -24.39 -6.43 -12.46
CA LYS A 7 -24.62 -7.87 -12.49
C LYS A 7 -26.01 -8.27 -12.97
N LYS A 8 -27.04 -7.46 -12.72
CA LYS A 8 -28.37 -7.69 -13.31
C LYS A 8 -28.35 -7.54 -14.83
N LYS A 9 -27.59 -6.58 -15.37
CA LYS A 9 -27.54 -6.29 -16.80
C LYS A 9 -26.54 -7.16 -17.56
N PHE A 10 -25.44 -7.51 -16.90
CA PHE A 10 -24.30 -8.22 -17.46
C PHE A 10 -23.87 -9.33 -16.49
N PRO A 11 -24.69 -10.39 -16.31
CA PRO A 11 -24.42 -11.43 -15.32
C PRO A 11 -23.14 -12.21 -15.59
N ASN A 12 -22.71 -12.27 -16.86
CA ASN A 12 -21.54 -13.03 -17.29
C ASN A 12 -20.25 -12.19 -17.33
N ASP A 13 -20.33 -10.87 -17.15
CA ASP A 13 -19.14 -10.01 -17.08
C ASP A 13 -18.39 -10.32 -15.78
N VAL A 14 -17.06 -10.45 -15.89
CA VAL A 14 -16.18 -10.59 -14.73
C VAL A 14 -15.80 -9.21 -14.23
N LEU A 15 -16.02 -8.95 -12.95
CA LEU A 15 -15.69 -7.67 -12.34
C LEU A 15 -14.26 -7.65 -11.80
N VAL A 16 -13.47 -6.71 -12.30
CA VAL A 16 -12.06 -6.56 -11.96
C VAL A 16 -11.77 -5.17 -11.39
N TYR A 17 -10.82 -5.10 -10.48
CA TYR A 17 -10.28 -3.90 -9.87
C TYR A 17 -8.97 -3.50 -10.55
N ILE A 18 -8.86 -2.27 -11.02
CA ILE A 18 -7.60 -1.77 -11.59
C ILE A 18 -6.66 -1.34 -10.47
N GLU A 19 -5.65 -2.17 -10.24
CA GLU A 19 -4.60 -1.94 -9.25
C GLU A 19 -3.55 -0.96 -9.80
N GLU A 20 -3.23 -1.04 -11.09
CA GLU A 20 -2.29 -0.11 -11.75
C GLU A 20 -2.58 0.03 -13.24
N PHE A 21 -2.45 1.24 -13.77
CA PHE A 21 -2.47 1.50 -15.21
C PHE A 21 -1.30 2.38 -15.65
N ASP A 22 -0.32 1.75 -16.31
CA ASP A 22 0.81 2.44 -16.92
C ASP A 22 0.57 2.64 -18.42
N LYS A 23 0.13 3.85 -18.77
CA LYS A 23 -0.11 4.23 -20.16
C LYS A 23 1.15 4.26 -21.02
N ILE A 24 2.30 4.58 -20.42
CA ILE A 24 3.57 4.72 -21.16
C ILE A 24 4.05 3.34 -21.58
N ASN A 25 4.07 2.40 -20.63
CA ASN A 25 4.49 1.01 -20.88
C ASN A 25 3.36 0.12 -21.38
N ARG A 26 2.14 0.65 -21.50
CA ARG A 26 0.95 -0.05 -21.98
C ARG A 26 0.66 -1.31 -21.15
N THR A 27 0.74 -1.19 -19.83
CA THR A 27 0.45 -2.29 -18.91
C THR A 27 -0.75 -1.97 -18.04
N VAL A 28 -1.55 -3.00 -17.74
CA VAL A 28 -2.64 -2.93 -16.77
C VAL A 28 -2.45 -4.07 -15.79
N LEU A 29 -2.35 -3.75 -14.50
CA LEU A 29 -2.44 -4.74 -13.44
C LEU A 29 -3.84 -4.67 -12.86
N PHE A 30 -4.55 -5.78 -12.84
CA PHE A 30 -5.85 -5.87 -12.22
C PHE A 30 -5.98 -7.10 -11.35
N ASP A 31 -6.93 -7.05 -10.43
CA ASP A 31 -7.31 -8.17 -9.58
C ASP A 31 -8.84 -8.27 -9.52
N PHE A 32 -9.37 -9.23 -8.78
CA PHE A 32 -10.80 -9.52 -8.77
C PHE A 32 -11.50 -8.86 -7.59
N TYR A 33 -12.80 -8.57 -7.75
CA TYR A 33 -13.61 -8.06 -6.65
C TYR A 33 -13.73 -9.09 -5.51
N ASP A 34 -13.98 -10.35 -5.84
CA ASP A 34 -14.06 -11.48 -4.90
C ASP A 34 -13.69 -12.81 -5.57
N SER A 35 -13.80 -13.92 -4.82
CA SER A 35 -13.52 -15.26 -5.29
C SER A 35 -14.49 -15.77 -6.36
N ASN A 36 -15.72 -15.25 -6.41
CA ASN A 36 -16.69 -15.64 -7.44
C ASN A 36 -16.26 -15.05 -8.79
N GLU A 37 -15.85 -13.78 -8.82
CA GLU A 37 -15.32 -13.15 -10.03
C GLU A 37 -14.05 -13.86 -10.53
N TYR A 38 -13.15 -14.25 -9.62
CA TYR A 38 -11.96 -15.02 -9.99
C TYR A 38 -12.31 -16.41 -10.53
N THR A 39 -13.29 -17.09 -9.92
CA THR A 39 -13.76 -18.40 -10.40
C THR A 39 -14.34 -18.30 -11.81
N MET A 40 -15.18 -17.29 -12.08
CA MET A 40 -15.70 -17.02 -13.43
C MET A 40 -14.57 -16.77 -14.43
N PHE A 41 -13.55 -15.98 -14.06
CA PHE A 41 -12.38 -15.79 -14.89
C PHE A 41 -11.67 -17.11 -15.20
N SER A 42 -11.44 -17.95 -14.19
CA SER A 42 -10.77 -19.25 -14.35
C SER A 42 -11.55 -20.18 -15.27
N GLU A 43 -12.88 -20.24 -15.13
CA GLU A 43 -13.77 -21.01 -16.01
C GLU A 43 -13.66 -20.55 -17.47
N TYR A 44 -13.79 -19.24 -17.72
CA TYR A 44 -13.72 -18.70 -19.09
C TYR A 44 -12.33 -18.81 -19.71
N SER A 45 -11.27 -18.73 -18.91
CA SER A 45 -9.90 -18.89 -19.38
C SER A 45 -9.45 -20.36 -19.46
N SER A 46 -10.28 -21.31 -19.01
CA SER A 46 -9.88 -22.73 -18.85
C SER A 46 -8.59 -22.88 -18.02
N SER A 47 -8.41 -22.01 -17.02
CA SER A 47 -7.26 -22.03 -16.12
C SER A 47 -7.61 -22.68 -14.78
N SER A 48 -6.59 -23.08 -14.02
CA SER A 48 -6.81 -23.70 -12.71
C SER A 48 -7.36 -22.68 -11.71
N SER A 49 -8.55 -22.91 -11.17
CA SER A 49 -9.11 -22.14 -10.05
C SER A 49 -8.55 -22.64 -8.72
N SER A 50 -7.33 -22.21 -8.37
CA SER A 50 -6.81 -22.41 -7.00
C SER A 50 -6.75 -21.07 -6.31
N ILE A 51 -7.54 -20.91 -5.26
CA ILE A 51 -7.53 -19.69 -4.44
C ILE A 51 -6.20 -19.51 -3.70
N ASP A 52 -5.39 -20.55 -3.55
CA ASP A 52 -4.09 -20.50 -2.90
C ASP A 52 -3.02 -19.85 -3.79
N LYS A 53 -3.25 -19.83 -5.11
CA LYS A 53 -2.37 -19.16 -6.08
C LYS A 53 -2.54 -17.64 -6.07
N PRO A 54 -1.54 -16.86 -6.49
CA PRO A 54 -1.71 -15.42 -6.74
C PRO A 54 -2.94 -15.16 -7.62
N THR A 55 -3.59 -14.00 -7.50
CA THR A 55 -4.83 -13.72 -8.25
C THR A 55 -4.72 -12.55 -9.22
N MET A 56 -3.69 -11.69 -9.12
CA MET A 56 -3.58 -10.57 -10.04
C MET A 56 -3.25 -11.03 -11.47
N ILE A 57 -3.72 -10.26 -12.43
CA ILE A 57 -3.48 -10.48 -13.86
C ILE A 57 -2.77 -9.25 -14.44
N LEU A 58 -1.69 -9.50 -15.17
CA LEU A 58 -0.92 -8.45 -15.85
C LEU A 58 -1.23 -8.46 -17.34
N LEU A 59 -1.88 -7.41 -17.84
CA LEU A 59 -1.99 -7.16 -19.28
C LEU A 59 -0.74 -6.44 -19.76
N LEU A 60 -0.15 -6.95 -20.84
CA LEU A 60 0.96 -6.35 -21.56
C LEU A 60 0.49 -5.84 -22.92
N ASN A 61 1.04 -4.72 -23.36
CA ASN A 61 0.74 -4.11 -24.67
C ASN A 61 -0.73 -3.68 -24.84
N TYR A 62 -1.37 -3.28 -23.74
CA TYR A 62 -2.74 -2.78 -23.74
C TYR A 62 -2.84 -1.43 -24.47
N ASN A 63 -3.69 -1.37 -25.51
CA ASN A 63 -3.91 -0.16 -26.30
C ASN A 63 -5.31 0.46 -26.17
N GLY A 64 -6.16 -0.12 -25.32
CA GLY A 64 -7.55 0.30 -25.17
C GLY A 64 -7.70 1.67 -24.50
N LYS A 65 -8.91 1.99 -24.07
CA LYS A 65 -9.17 3.27 -23.40
C LYS A 65 -8.30 3.50 -22.15
N ASN A 66 -8.17 4.77 -21.77
CA ASN A 66 -7.55 5.13 -20.49
C ASN A 66 -8.38 4.58 -19.32
N LEU A 67 -7.72 3.86 -18.42
CA LEU A 67 -8.34 3.32 -17.22
C LEU A 67 -8.08 4.25 -16.04
N GLN A 68 -9.01 4.25 -15.10
CA GLN A 68 -8.82 4.89 -13.81
C GLN A 68 -8.39 3.82 -12.83
N GLU A 69 -7.25 4.04 -12.16
CA GLU A 69 -6.85 3.23 -11.01
C GLU A 69 -7.87 3.36 -9.88
N ASN A 70 -7.83 2.39 -8.97
CA ASN A 70 -8.74 2.30 -7.85
C ASN A 70 -10.22 2.27 -8.24
N THR A 71 -10.52 1.59 -9.34
CA THR A 71 -11.86 1.55 -9.93
C THR A 71 -12.16 0.17 -10.48
N TYR A 72 -13.43 -0.26 -10.36
CA TYR A 72 -13.89 -1.53 -10.92
C TYR A 72 -14.43 -1.38 -12.33
N TYR A 73 -14.17 -2.40 -13.15
CA TYR A 73 -14.64 -2.52 -14.53
C TYR A 73 -15.08 -3.96 -14.80
N GLY A 74 -16.02 -4.13 -15.73
CA GLY A 74 -16.38 -5.46 -16.25
C GLY A 74 -15.46 -5.85 -17.41
N ILE A 75 -15.22 -7.15 -17.54
CA ILE A 75 -14.62 -7.79 -18.72
C ILE A 75 -15.58 -8.87 -19.22
N LYS A 76 -15.89 -8.86 -20.51
CA LYS A 76 -16.78 -9.84 -21.12
C LYS A 76 -16.18 -11.24 -21.11
N SER A 77 -17.01 -12.26 -20.91
CA SER A 77 -16.61 -13.67 -20.92
C SER A 77 -15.94 -14.08 -22.25
N GLU A 78 -16.41 -13.53 -23.37
CA GLU A 78 -15.90 -13.78 -24.71
C GLU A 78 -14.49 -13.25 -24.89
N THR A 79 -14.19 -12.07 -24.30
CA THR A 79 -12.85 -11.49 -24.27
C THR A 79 -11.88 -12.40 -23.51
N ILE A 80 -12.26 -12.87 -22.32
CA ILE A 80 -11.41 -13.76 -21.51
C ILE A 80 -11.19 -15.10 -22.24
N SER A 81 -12.26 -15.68 -22.78
CA SER A 81 -12.20 -16.92 -23.57
C SER A 81 -11.27 -16.80 -24.77
N SER A 82 -11.26 -15.63 -25.42
CA SER A 82 -10.40 -15.38 -26.57
C SER A 82 -8.91 -15.33 -26.19
N TRP A 83 -8.55 -14.86 -25.00
CA TRP A 83 -7.15 -14.84 -24.55
C TRP A 83 -6.60 -16.25 -24.41
N SER A 84 -7.38 -17.16 -23.83
CA SER A 84 -7.00 -18.57 -23.70
C SER A 84 -6.93 -19.27 -25.05
N LYS A 85 -7.98 -19.17 -25.87
CA LYS A 85 -8.05 -19.82 -27.21
C LYS A 85 -6.92 -19.39 -28.15
N ASN A 86 -6.46 -18.15 -28.03
CA ASN A 86 -5.37 -17.62 -28.86
C ASN A 86 -3.98 -17.76 -28.22
N GLY A 87 -3.86 -18.46 -27.08
CA GLY A 87 -2.57 -18.70 -26.43
C GLY A 87 -1.88 -17.43 -25.92
N LEU A 88 -2.66 -16.40 -25.53
CA LEU A 88 -2.11 -15.12 -25.07
C LEU A 88 -1.74 -15.11 -23.59
N MET A 89 -2.17 -16.12 -22.84
CA MET A 89 -1.99 -16.24 -21.40
C MET A 89 -0.77 -17.10 -21.06
N ALA A 90 0.11 -16.57 -20.20
CA ALA A 90 1.24 -17.30 -19.64
C ALA A 90 1.15 -17.27 -18.10
N GLU A 91 1.22 -18.45 -17.46
CA GLU A 91 1.27 -18.56 -16.00
C GLU A 91 2.59 -17.98 -15.48
N ASN A 92 2.53 -17.26 -14.36
CA ASN A 92 3.69 -16.70 -13.70
C ASN A 92 3.95 -17.45 -12.38
N GLY A 93 4.67 -18.57 -12.48
CA GLY A 93 5.00 -19.41 -11.32
C GLY A 93 5.92 -18.75 -10.29
N ASN A 94 6.65 -17.69 -10.68
CA ASN A 94 7.65 -17.05 -9.83
C ASN A 94 7.15 -15.77 -9.13
N SER A 95 5.89 -15.38 -9.29
CA SER A 95 5.31 -14.22 -8.61
C SER A 95 4.44 -14.62 -7.41
N LEU A 96 4.39 -13.74 -6.39
CA LEU A 96 3.45 -13.83 -5.26
C LEU A 96 2.14 -13.06 -5.53
N LEU A 97 2.13 -12.14 -6.50
CA LEU A 97 1.00 -11.30 -6.84
C LEU A 97 0.32 -11.72 -8.15
N ILE A 98 1.11 -11.98 -9.19
CA ILE A 98 0.62 -12.20 -10.56
C ILE A 98 0.46 -13.69 -10.83
N SER A 99 -0.75 -14.12 -11.16
CA SER A 99 -1.02 -15.48 -11.61
C SER A 99 -0.70 -15.66 -13.09
N TYR A 100 -1.14 -14.70 -13.92
CA TYR A 100 -1.02 -14.78 -15.37
C TYR A 100 -0.59 -13.43 -15.94
N SER A 101 0.26 -13.50 -16.97
CA SER A 101 0.49 -12.39 -17.88
C SER A 101 -0.25 -12.64 -19.19
N ILE A 102 -0.89 -11.60 -19.74
CA ILE A 102 -1.63 -11.68 -21.00
C ILE A 102 -1.01 -10.70 -21.99
N ASN A 103 -0.45 -11.22 -23.09
CA ASN A 103 0.25 -10.40 -24.06
C ASN A 103 -0.64 -10.04 -25.26
N LEU A 104 -0.95 -8.75 -25.41
CA LEU A 104 -1.92 -8.25 -26.40
C LEU A 104 -1.29 -7.77 -27.72
N VAL A 105 0.00 -8.03 -28.00
CA VAL A 105 0.69 -7.54 -29.23
C VAL A 105 -0.06 -7.87 -30.52
N ASN A 106 -0.62 -9.08 -30.63
CA ASN A 106 -1.35 -9.54 -31.81
C ASN A 106 -2.86 -9.68 -31.54
N PHE A 107 -3.36 -9.04 -30.49
CA PHE A 107 -4.77 -9.11 -30.15
C PHE A 107 -5.55 -8.05 -30.93
N TYR A 108 -6.43 -8.49 -31.83
CA TYR A 108 -7.32 -7.60 -32.56
C TYR A 108 -8.51 -7.21 -31.69
N PHE A 109 -8.55 -5.94 -31.30
CA PHE A 109 -9.66 -5.37 -30.55
C PHE A 109 -10.87 -5.21 -31.46
N THR A 110 -11.79 -6.16 -31.44
CA THR A 110 -13.11 -5.98 -32.04
C THR A 110 -13.98 -5.04 -31.19
N GLU A 111 -13.70 -5.00 -29.87
CA GLU A 111 -14.37 -4.19 -28.87
C GLU A 111 -13.41 -3.79 -27.73
N GLU A 112 -13.84 -2.87 -26.86
CA GLU A 112 -13.11 -2.49 -25.64
C GLU A 112 -13.04 -3.66 -24.64
N ILE A 113 -11.84 -3.95 -24.11
CA ILE A 113 -11.63 -5.00 -23.08
C ILE A 113 -12.38 -4.67 -21.80
N PHE A 114 -12.26 -3.44 -21.33
CA PHE A 114 -12.88 -2.98 -20.08
C PHE A 114 -14.16 -2.23 -20.39
N THR A 115 -15.28 -2.64 -19.79
CA THR A 115 -16.59 -1.98 -19.94
C THR A 115 -16.65 -0.66 -19.18
N GLN A 116 -17.83 -0.07 -18.95
CA GLN A 116 -17.97 1.09 -18.08
C GLN A 116 -17.57 0.81 -16.62
N SER A 117 -17.24 1.87 -15.87
CA SER A 117 -16.89 1.76 -14.45
C SER A 117 -18.09 1.37 -13.58
N VAL A 118 -17.78 0.56 -12.57
CA VAL A 118 -18.75 0.00 -11.62
C VAL A 118 -18.43 0.53 -10.21
N SER A 119 -19.46 1.02 -9.53
CA SER A 119 -19.38 1.49 -8.15
C SER A 119 -19.89 0.39 -7.23
N VAL A 120 -19.04 -0.04 -6.30
CA VAL A 120 -19.36 -1.12 -5.35
C VAL A 120 -19.79 -0.61 -3.97
N HIS A 121 -19.44 0.64 -3.61
CA HIS A 121 -19.61 1.17 -2.25
C HIS A 121 -21.05 1.28 -1.73
N LYS A 122 -22.07 1.21 -2.60
CA LYS A 122 -23.48 1.36 -2.20
C LYS A 122 -24.27 0.06 -2.11
N ASP A 123 -23.74 -1.02 -2.67
CA ASP A 123 -24.53 -2.21 -2.96
C ASP A 123 -24.28 -3.37 -1.98
N PHE A 124 -23.21 -3.31 -1.19
CA PHE A 124 -22.94 -4.30 -0.16
C PHE A 124 -22.55 -3.65 1.15
N GLY A 125 -23.35 -3.94 2.19
CA GLY A 125 -22.83 -3.88 3.55
C GLY A 125 -21.81 -5.01 3.73
N SER A 126 -20.61 -4.68 4.21
CA SER A 126 -19.65 -5.56 4.89
C SER A 126 -18.69 -6.50 4.15
N SER A 127 -18.90 -6.93 2.89
CA SER A 127 -18.03 -7.97 2.29
C SER A 127 -16.57 -7.55 2.01
N ASN A 128 -16.29 -6.25 1.95
CA ASN A 128 -14.94 -5.67 1.80
C ASN A 128 -14.41 -5.06 3.11
N LEU A 129 -15.09 -5.28 4.24
CA LEU A 129 -14.72 -4.69 5.51
C LEU A 129 -14.00 -5.70 6.38
N ILE A 130 -12.85 -5.30 6.88
CA ILE A 130 -12.14 -5.99 7.94
C ILE A 130 -12.82 -5.71 9.29
N TYR A 131 -12.97 -6.77 10.07
CA TYR A 131 -13.43 -6.74 11.45
C TYR A 131 -12.23 -6.77 12.42
N GLY A 132 -12.33 -5.94 13.44
CA GLY A 132 -11.33 -5.72 14.46
C GLY A 132 -11.70 -4.50 15.31
N LYS A 133 -10.85 -4.16 16.28
CA LYS A 133 -10.97 -2.92 17.05
C LYS A 133 -10.92 -1.70 16.13
N ARG A 134 -11.70 -0.67 16.44
CA ARG A 134 -11.77 0.58 15.65
C ARG A 134 -10.96 1.72 16.27
N ASN A 135 -10.68 1.60 17.56
CA ASN A 135 -9.94 2.56 18.36
C ASN A 135 -8.59 1.92 18.76
N ILE A 136 -7.52 2.72 18.75
CA ILE A 136 -6.15 2.31 19.10
C ILE A 136 -5.65 2.96 20.40
N GLU A 137 -6.51 3.65 21.14
CA GLU A 137 -6.17 4.30 22.42
C GLU A 137 -5.69 3.31 23.50
N ASP A 138 -6.03 2.01 23.38
CA ASP A 138 -5.53 0.97 24.28
C ASP A 138 -4.08 0.55 23.96
N LEU A 139 -3.51 1.04 22.86
CA LEU A 139 -2.14 0.80 22.49
C LEU A 139 -1.22 1.79 23.19
N ILE A 140 -0.58 1.32 24.25
CA ILE A 140 0.39 2.08 25.03
C ILE A 140 1.80 1.63 24.64
N PHE A 141 2.65 2.59 24.25
CA PHE A 141 4.02 2.35 23.86
C PHE A 141 4.98 3.10 24.78
N ASP A 142 5.76 2.36 25.58
CA ASP A 142 6.86 2.95 26.34
C ASP A 142 8.13 2.96 25.49
N LEU A 143 8.43 4.10 24.87
CA LEU A 143 9.65 4.30 24.08
C LEU A 143 10.74 5.06 24.86
N LYS A 144 10.79 4.93 26.19
CA LYS A 144 11.96 5.36 26.97
C LYS A 144 13.16 4.48 26.66
N GLY A 145 14.18 5.03 26.02
CA GLY A 145 15.41 4.32 25.69
C GLY A 145 16.07 4.88 24.45
N HIS A 146 17.01 4.13 23.87
CA HIS A 146 17.64 4.49 22.60
C HIS A 146 16.74 4.06 21.46
N ILE A 147 16.18 5.05 20.75
CA ILE A 147 15.29 4.81 19.61
C ILE A 147 16.04 4.96 18.30
N LYS A 148 15.86 3.97 17.42
CA LYS A 148 16.33 3.97 16.05
C LYS A 148 15.15 3.80 15.10
N VAL A 149 15.27 4.40 13.93
CA VAL A 149 14.39 4.11 12.79
C VAL A 149 15.23 3.52 11.68
N ASN A 150 14.84 2.35 11.20
CA ASN A 150 15.47 1.72 10.04
C ASN A 150 14.55 1.86 8.82
N VAL A 151 15.04 2.51 7.76
CA VAL A 151 14.36 2.55 6.46
C VAL A 151 14.99 1.49 5.57
N ARG A 152 14.24 0.40 5.32
CA ARG A 152 14.77 -0.78 4.61
C ARG A 152 15.00 -0.46 3.14
N ASN A 153 16.10 -0.94 2.57
CA ASN A 153 16.31 -0.92 1.14
C ASN A 153 15.60 -2.12 0.47
N VAL A 154 14.31 -1.99 0.23
CA VAL A 154 13.46 -3.02 -0.40
C VAL A 154 13.41 -2.92 -1.92
N GLY A 155 14.33 -2.19 -2.55
CA GLY A 155 14.18 -1.78 -3.94
C GLY A 155 13.08 -0.73 -4.08
N GLN A 156 11.92 -1.10 -4.61
CA GLN A 156 10.78 -0.20 -4.83
C GLN A 156 9.65 -0.56 -3.86
N GLY A 157 9.20 0.35 -3.01
CA GLY A 157 8.13 0.07 -2.03
C GLY A 157 8.47 0.63 -0.66
N ASN A 158 7.68 0.24 0.35
CA ASN A 158 7.80 0.76 1.70
C ASN A 158 7.95 -0.33 2.76
N TRP A 159 8.94 -0.16 3.64
CA TRP A 159 9.16 -0.97 4.84
C TRP A 159 10.07 -0.20 5.79
N ASN A 160 9.53 0.20 6.94
CA ASN A 160 10.29 0.90 7.97
C ASN A 160 10.10 0.25 9.33
N GLU A 161 11.11 0.39 10.18
CA GLU A 161 11.18 -0.31 11.46
C GLU A 161 11.49 0.69 12.57
N ILE A 162 10.75 0.64 13.67
CA ILE A 162 11.07 1.39 14.90
C ILE A 162 11.68 0.40 15.88
N ILE A 163 12.92 0.68 16.29
CA ILE A 163 13.73 -0.19 17.13
C ILE A 163 14.04 0.57 18.42
N LYS A 164 13.83 -0.07 19.56
CA LYS A 164 14.13 0.45 20.90
C LYS A 164 15.11 -0.49 21.57
N ASP A 165 16.29 0.01 21.93
CA ASP A 165 17.32 -0.78 22.66
C ASP A 165 17.57 -2.15 22.00
N GLU A 166 17.65 -2.18 20.67
CA GLU A 166 17.76 -3.36 19.79
C GLU A 166 16.51 -4.25 19.65
N THR A 167 15.41 -3.95 20.33
CA THR A 167 14.11 -4.64 20.17
C THR A 167 13.24 -3.95 19.10
N TYR A 168 12.72 -4.71 18.15
CA TYR A 168 11.78 -4.23 17.14
C TYR A 168 10.39 -3.99 17.75
N ILE A 169 9.92 -2.74 17.72
CA ILE A 169 8.65 -2.35 18.33
C ILE A 169 7.55 -2.20 17.29
N PHE A 170 7.87 -1.59 16.14
CA PHE A 170 6.94 -1.41 15.03
C PHE A 170 7.55 -1.74 13.70
N ILE A 171 6.71 -2.29 12.83
CA ILE A 171 6.95 -2.40 11.39
C ILE A 171 5.87 -1.59 10.67
N TYR A 172 6.28 -0.57 9.93
CA TYR A 172 5.41 0.31 9.16
C TYR A 172 5.58 0.00 7.67
N ASP A 173 4.54 -0.58 7.08
CA ASP A 173 4.54 -1.25 5.79
C ASP A 173 5.55 -2.41 5.70
N CYS A 174 5.35 -3.31 4.75
CA CYS A 174 6.24 -4.44 4.46
C CYS A 174 6.06 -4.83 2.99
N GLY A 175 6.50 -3.97 2.09
CA GLY A 175 6.34 -4.13 0.66
C GLY A 175 7.62 -3.97 -0.15
N THR A 176 7.54 -4.38 -1.41
CA THR A 176 8.60 -4.31 -2.43
C THR A 176 7.94 -4.26 -3.82
N ASP A 177 8.74 -4.25 -4.90
CA ASP A 177 8.24 -4.11 -6.27
C ASP A 177 7.27 -5.25 -6.55
N PHE A 178 6.12 -4.97 -7.17
CA PHE A 178 5.17 -6.03 -7.50
C PHE A 178 5.71 -7.02 -8.53
N ARG A 179 6.77 -6.63 -9.25
CA ARG A 179 7.51 -7.47 -10.19
C ARG A 179 8.60 -8.30 -9.52
N ALA A 180 8.90 -8.05 -8.24
CA ALA A 180 9.86 -8.85 -7.49
C ALA A 180 9.41 -10.30 -7.49
N ASP A 181 10.37 -11.19 -7.69
CA ASP A 181 10.10 -12.61 -7.71
C ASP A 181 10.00 -13.21 -6.30
N ARG A 182 9.52 -14.45 -6.21
CA ARG A 182 9.34 -15.15 -4.93
C ARG A 182 10.62 -15.21 -4.11
N SER A 183 11.77 -15.40 -4.76
CA SER A 183 13.06 -15.52 -4.08
C SER A 183 13.55 -14.17 -3.57
N GLU A 184 13.37 -13.10 -4.35
CA GLU A 184 13.68 -11.73 -3.94
C GLU A 184 12.84 -11.32 -2.73
N VAL A 185 11.54 -11.60 -2.75
CA VAL A 185 10.65 -11.33 -1.62
C VAL A 185 11.06 -12.16 -0.40
N ARG A 186 11.33 -13.46 -0.57
CA ARG A 186 11.74 -14.34 0.52
C ARG A 186 13.03 -13.89 1.18
N ASN A 187 14.03 -13.49 0.40
CA ASN A 187 15.29 -12.95 0.92
C ASN A 187 15.07 -11.71 1.81
N LEU A 188 14.20 -10.78 1.38
CA LEU A 188 13.87 -9.59 2.18
C LEU A 188 13.23 -9.94 3.53
N ILE A 189 12.43 -11.02 3.58
CA ILE A 189 11.79 -11.51 4.81
C ILE A 189 12.82 -12.21 5.70
N ASP A 190 13.62 -13.13 5.12
CA ASP A 190 14.63 -13.91 5.84
C ASP A 190 15.66 -13.03 6.57
N GLU A 191 15.99 -11.86 6.01
CA GLU A 191 16.87 -10.88 6.64
C GLU A 191 16.36 -10.32 7.98
N ARG A 192 15.07 -10.48 8.29
CA ARG A 192 14.44 -9.85 9.47
C ARG A 192 13.61 -10.80 10.33
N ILE A 193 13.13 -11.89 9.77
CA ILE A 193 12.04 -12.64 10.39
C ILE A 193 12.39 -13.23 11.76
N THR A 194 13.64 -13.62 11.97
CA THR A 194 14.13 -14.11 13.27
C THR A 194 14.04 -13.04 14.35
N ASN A 195 14.30 -11.76 14.02
CA ASN A 195 14.12 -10.68 14.99
C ASN A 195 12.65 -10.52 15.38
N TYR A 196 11.73 -10.67 14.42
CA TYR A 196 10.30 -10.52 14.68
C TYR A 196 9.74 -11.68 15.50
N GLU A 197 10.33 -12.87 15.35
CA GLU A 197 9.98 -14.03 16.16
C GLU A 197 10.12 -13.75 17.65
N ASP A 198 11.23 -13.13 18.06
CA ASP A 198 11.51 -12.85 19.46
C ASP A 198 10.80 -11.58 19.94
N ASP A 199 10.87 -10.49 19.17
CA ASP A 199 10.44 -9.17 19.62
C ASP A 199 8.94 -8.92 19.49
N LYS A 200 8.27 -9.69 18.64
CA LYS A 200 6.83 -9.61 18.36
C LYS A 200 6.31 -8.18 18.07
N PRO A 201 6.85 -7.46 17.07
CA PRO A 201 6.50 -6.06 16.82
C PRO A 201 5.02 -5.86 16.45
N VAL A 202 4.52 -4.64 16.61
CA VAL A 202 3.23 -4.22 16.06
C VAL A 202 3.39 -3.89 14.57
N PHE A 203 2.55 -4.48 13.73
CA PHE A 203 2.52 -4.18 12.31
C PHE A 203 1.50 -3.08 11.98
N VAL A 204 1.90 -2.11 11.15
CA VAL A 204 1.05 -1.04 10.64
C VAL A 204 1.12 -1.05 9.12
N LEU A 205 -0.02 -1.20 8.44
CA LEU A 205 -0.14 -0.97 7.01
C LEU A 205 -0.75 0.42 6.78
N SER A 206 -0.01 1.28 6.08
CA SER A 206 -0.47 2.62 5.72
C SER A 206 -1.71 2.55 4.82
N HIS A 207 -1.69 1.71 3.79
CA HIS A 207 -2.81 1.49 2.88
C HIS A 207 -2.62 0.21 2.04
N TRP A 208 -3.70 -0.26 1.40
CA TRP A 208 -3.75 -1.51 0.65
C TRP A 208 -3.24 -1.38 -0.80
N ASP A 209 -2.04 -0.83 -0.98
CA ASP A 209 -1.32 -0.83 -2.25
C ASP A 209 -0.22 -1.88 -2.23
N LYS A 210 -0.08 -2.60 -3.34
CA LYS A 210 0.78 -3.81 -3.44
C LYS A 210 2.20 -3.61 -2.94
N ASP A 211 2.83 -2.48 -3.21
CA ASP A 211 4.21 -2.16 -2.81
C ASP A 211 4.35 -1.73 -1.34
N HIS A 212 3.27 -1.83 -0.56
CA HIS A 212 3.24 -1.64 0.90
C HIS A 212 2.97 -2.95 1.67
N TYR A 213 2.44 -4.00 1.01
CA TYR A 213 2.15 -5.28 1.65
C TYR A 213 2.77 -6.51 0.96
N HIS A 214 3.44 -6.35 -0.18
CA HIS A 214 3.91 -7.48 -1.00
C HIS A 214 4.67 -8.55 -0.20
N CYS A 215 5.57 -8.16 0.71
CA CYS A 215 6.36 -9.11 1.48
C CYS A 215 5.51 -9.92 2.47
N LEU A 216 4.38 -9.39 2.96
CA LEU A 216 3.46 -10.17 3.80
C LEU A 216 2.87 -11.37 3.06
N LEU A 217 2.73 -11.31 1.72
CA LEU A 217 2.28 -12.45 0.93
C LEU A 217 3.30 -13.59 0.91
N GLY A 218 4.59 -13.26 1.05
CA GLY A 218 5.69 -14.23 1.09
C GLY A 218 5.98 -14.82 2.47
N MET A 219 5.38 -14.25 3.52
CA MET A 219 5.44 -14.81 4.87
C MET A 219 4.58 -16.06 4.96
N THR A 220 4.99 -17.04 5.77
CA THR A 220 4.16 -18.17 6.19
C THR A 220 3.14 -17.75 7.24
N ASP A 221 2.17 -18.61 7.57
CA ASP A 221 1.20 -18.31 8.62
C ASP A 221 1.87 -18.21 10.01
N ASP A 222 2.87 -19.06 10.27
CA ASP A 222 3.69 -18.97 11.49
C ASP A 222 4.43 -17.63 11.58
N GLU A 223 5.01 -17.16 10.49
CA GLU A 223 5.71 -15.87 10.42
C GLU A 223 4.76 -14.67 10.58
N LEU A 224 3.54 -14.74 10.03
CA LEU A 224 2.50 -13.75 10.28
C LEU A 224 2.10 -13.75 11.77
N SER A 225 2.16 -14.90 12.46
CA SER A 225 1.87 -14.96 13.89
C SER A 225 2.87 -14.19 14.75
N TYR A 226 4.04 -13.82 14.21
CA TYR A 226 5.08 -13.12 14.95
C TYR A 226 4.69 -11.68 15.28
N PHE A 227 3.83 -11.03 14.50
CA PHE A 227 3.40 -9.68 14.87
C PHE A 227 2.44 -9.73 16.06
N SER A 228 2.69 -8.94 17.11
CA SER A 228 1.79 -8.94 18.28
C SER A 228 0.41 -8.39 17.93
N LYS A 229 0.35 -7.39 17.03
CA LYS A 229 -0.89 -6.74 16.59
C LYS A 229 -0.78 -6.27 15.14
N TYR A 230 -1.93 -6.08 14.52
CA TYR A 230 -2.06 -5.54 13.16
C TYR A 230 -2.92 -4.28 13.15
N ILE A 231 -2.45 -3.21 12.52
CA ILE A 231 -3.17 -1.95 12.37
C ILE A 231 -3.24 -1.61 10.88
N PHE A 232 -4.44 -1.48 10.33
CA PHE A 232 -4.61 -1.14 8.92
C PHE A 232 -5.99 -0.54 8.63
N ARG A 233 -6.18 -0.04 7.42
CA ARG A 233 -7.48 0.44 6.94
C ARG A 233 -8.47 -0.73 6.81
N ASN A 234 -9.72 -0.49 7.20
CA ASN A 234 -10.74 -1.54 7.21
C ASN A 234 -11.23 -1.96 5.83
N GLU A 235 -11.12 -1.11 4.80
CA GLU A 235 -11.60 -1.41 3.46
C GLU A 235 -10.52 -2.10 2.62
N VAL A 236 -10.76 -3.36 2.25
CA VAL A 236 -9.88 -4.12 1.35
C VAL A 236 -10.34 -4.00 -0.10
N PRO A 237 -9.45 -3.65 -1.04
CA PRO A 237 -9.83 -3.29 -2.40
C PRO A 237 -10.10 -4.48 -3.33
N ASN A 238 -9.41 -5.60 -3.13
CA ASN A 238 -9.39 -6.70 -4.09
C ASN A 238 -9.20 -8.06 -3.41
N LEU A 239 -9.28 -9.12 -4.20
CA LEU A 239 -9.17 -10.50 -3.75
C LEU A 239 -7.81 -10.81 -3.10
N THR A 240 -6.71 -10.28 -3.62
CA THR A 240 -5.37 -10.47 -3.03
C THR A 240 -5.34 -9.94 -1.59
N CYS A 241 -5.86 -8.73 -1.36
CA CYS A 241 -5.92 -8.13 -0.03
C CYS A 241 -6.84 -8.92 0.90
N LYS A 242 -7.99 -9.40 0.41
CA LYS A 242 -8.91 -10.27 1.16
C LYS A 242 -8.24 -11.58 1.59
N LYS A 243 -7.49 -12.21 0.70
CA LYS A 243 -6.73 -13.42 1.01
C LYS A 243 -5.68 -13.17 2.08
N LEU A 244 -4.90 -12.09 1.95
CA LEU A 244 -3.91 -11.73 2.96
C LEU A 244 -4.56 -11.48 4.32
N TYR A 245 -5.67 -10.73 4.37
CA TYR A 245 -6.43 -10.55 5.59
C TYR A 245 -6.95 -11.87 6.17
N SER A 246 -7.46 -12.78 5.33
CA SER A 246 -7.91 -14.10 5.78
C SER A 246 -6.80 -14.90 6.46
N ARG A 247 -5.57 -14.83 5.91
CA ARG A 247 -4.39 -15.47 6.52
C ARG A 247 -4.04 -14.82 7.86
N ILE A 248 -4.00 -13.49 7.94
CA ILE A 248 -3.77 -12.76 9.20
C ILE A 248 -4.83 -13.16 10.24
N ARG A 249 -6.11 -13.23 9.86
CA ARG A 249 -7.20 -13.60 10.78
C ARG A 249 -7.15 -15.06 11.24
N SER A 250 -6.51 -15.94 10.47
CA SER A 250 -6.31 -17.34 10.86
C SER A 250 -5.27 -17.51 11.97
N VAL A 251 -4.37 -16.53 12.15
CA VAL A 251 -3.28 -16.58 13.14
C VAL A 251 -3.37 -15.48 14.21
N LYS A 252 -4.36 -14.58 14.13
CA LYS A 252 -4.60 -13.51 15.09
C LYS A 252 -6.05 -13.37 15.46
N ASP A 253 -6.28 -13.11 16.74
CA ASP A 253 -7.61 -12.80 17.27
C ASP A 253 -8.08 -11.40 16.86
N SER A 254 -9.40 -11.19 16.86
CA SER A 254 -9.98 -9.88 16.52
C SER A 254 -9.58 -8.78 17.50
N GLU A 255 -9.14 -9.15 18.71
CA GLU A 255 -8.64 -8.22 19.73
C GLU A 255 -7.24 -7.68 19.41
N ASP A 256 -6.48 -8.37 18.57
CA ASP A 256 -5.13 -7.98 18.11
C ASP A 256 -5.16 -7.33 16.71
N ILE A 257 -6.35 -7.17 16.12
CA ILE A 257 -6.55 -6.56 14.81
C ILE A 257 -7.27 -5.23 14.98
N TYR A 258 -6.65 -4.16 14.48
CA TYR A 258 -7.16 -2.80 14.49
C TYR A 258 -7.50 -2.37 13.06
N ALA A 259 -8.79 -2.35 12.78
CA ALA A 259 -9.36 -2.09 11.47
C ALA A 259 -9.89 -0.65 11.43
N ILE A 260 -9.03 0.30 11.10
CA ILE A 260 -9.31 1.73 11.17
C ILE A 260 -10.25 2.15 10.05
N ILE A 261 -11.38 2.76 10.42
CA ILE A 261 -12.38 3.25 9.47
C ILE A 261 -11.94 4.62 8.97
N ALA A 262 -12.04 4.84 7.66
CA ALA A 262 -11.90 6.15 7.07
C ALA A 262 -12.83 7.18 7.72
N GLU A 263 -12.32 8.36 8.07
CA GLU A 263 -13.23 9.43 8.46
C GLU A 263 -14.09 9.87 7.28
N GLU A 264 -15.33 10.29 7.55
CA GLU A 264 -16.18 10.81 6.50
C GLU A 264 -15.56 12.05 5.84
N ARG A 265 -15.59 12.04 4.51
CA ARG A 265 -15.10 13.17 3.72
C ARG A 265 -16.10 14.32 3.79
N ILE A 266 -15.62 15.51 4.13
CA ILE A 266 -16.39 16.75 4.01
C ILE A 266 -16.35 17.21 2.53
N PRO A 267 -17.44 17.13 1.75
CA PRO A 267 -17.39 17.25 0.28
C PRO A 267 -16.93 18.63 -0.23
N LYS A 268 -17.06 19.68 0.59
CA LYS A 268 -16.73 21.06 0.23
C LYS A 268 -15.25 21.40 0.42
N LEU A 269 -14.48 20.55 1.10
CA LEU A 269 -13.05 20.78 1.31
C LEU A 269 -12.24 20.10 0.19
N ARG A 270 -11.28 20.86 -0.35
CA ARG A 270 -10.36 20.37 -1.38
C ARG A 270 -9.26 19.47 -0.80
N LEU A 271 -8.83 19.75 0.43
CA LEU A 271 -7.84 18.97 1.16
C LEU A 271 -8.52 17.75 1.80
N ILE A 272 -7.92 16.57 1.61
CA ILE A 272 -8.26 15.37 2.39
C ILE A 272 -7.47 15.48 3.69
N SER A 273 -8.15 15.76 4.80
CA SER A 273 -7.47 15.99 6.08
C SER A 273 -7.01 14.68 6.72
N LEU A 274 -5.93 14.78 7.51
CA LEU A 274 -5.47 13.76 8.44
C LEU A 274 -5.88 14.19 9.85
N ARG A 275 -6.45 13.28 10.64
CA ARG A 275 -6.78 13.56 12.04
C ARG A 275 -6.02 12.63 12.99
N PRO A 276 -5.46 13.15 14.09
CA PRO A 276 -4.82 12.29 15.08
C PRO A 276 -5.86 11.39 15.73
N ILE A 277 -5.55 10.10 15.85
CA ILE A 277 -6.38 9.08 16.53
C ILE A 277 -5.72 8.54 17.80
N THR A 278 -4.60 9.13 18.19
CA THR A 278 -3.98 9.06 19.53
C THR A 278 -3.68 10.48 20.01
N ALA A 279 -3.31 10.64 21.28
CA ALA A 279 -3.05 11.98 21.81
C ALA A 279 -1.84 12.61 21.08
N THR A 280 -1.97 13.87 20.66
CA THR A 280 -0.91 14.56 19.93
C THR A 280 0.33 14.83 20.79
N THR A 281 0.22 14.68 22.10
CA THR A 281 1.32 14.74 23.08
C THR A 281 2.12 13.46 23.18
N ASP A 282 1.64 12.35 22.62
CA ASP A 282 2.31 11.06 22.70
C ASP A 282 3.57 11.03 21.81
N GLN A 283 4.51 10.15 22.17
CA GLN A 283 5.71 9.92 21.36
C GLN A 283 5.37 9.31 20.01
N ILE A 284 4.30 8.51 19.93
CA ILE A 284 3.75 7.97 18.70
C ILE A 284 2.37 8.55 18.47
N VAL A 285 2.19 9.22 17.34
CA VAL A 285 0.89 9.75 16.92
C VAL A 285 0.49 9.12 15.61
N PHE A 286 -0.64 8.43 15.64
CA PHE A 286 -1.29 7.91 14.44
C PHE A 286 -2.27 8.93 13.89
N TYR A 287 -2.28 9.04 12.57
CA TYR A 287 -3.16 9.92 11.84
C TYR A 287 -4.00 9.13 10.86
N ASN A 288 -5.31 9.36 10.93
CA ASN A 288 -6.29 8.72 10.08
C ASN A 288 -6.74 9.70 9.00
N SER A 289 -6.58 9.33 7.73
CA SER A 289 -7.04 10.16 6.62
C SER A 289 -8.54 9.98 6.38
N GLN A 290 -9.18 11.06 5.94
CA GLN A 290 -10.55 10.99 5.42
C GLN A 290 -10.66 10.06 4.21
N TYR A 291 -11.86 9.54 4.00
CA TYR A 291 -12.17 8.69 2.86
C TYR A 291 -11.89 9.40 1.53
N HIS A 292 -11.19 8.71 0.63
CA HIS A 292 -11.01 9.13 -0.74
C HIS A 292 -10.89 7.90 -1.64
N LYS A 293 -11.33 8.02 -2.91
CA LYS A 293 -11.20 6.93 -3.89
C LYS A 293 -9.75 6.58 -4.26
N ASP A 294 -8.84 7.51 -4.00
CA ASP A 294 -7.41 7.34 -4.20
C ASP A 294 -6.82 6.91 -2.86
N ARG A 295 -6.39 5.65 -2.79
CA ARG A 295 -5.93 5.01 -1.55
C ARG A 295 -4.67 5.68 -1.02
N ASN A 296 -3.81 6.16 -1.92
CA ASN A 296 -2.59 6.90 -1.60
C ASN A 296 -2.83 8.04 -0.60
N ILE A 297 -3.91 8.82 -0.81
CA ILE A 297 -4.22 9.99 0.02
C ILE A 297 -5.20 9.71 1.16
N SER A 298 -5.65 8.45 1.29
CA SER A 298 -6.61 8.00 2.29
C SER A 298 -6.03 6.93 3.24
N GLY A 299 -4.71 6.79 3.30
CA GLY A 299 -4.03 5.88 4.22
C GLY A 299 -3.92 6.38 5.66
N LEU A 300 -3.18 5.62 6.46
CA LEU A 300 -2.68 6.00 7.78
C LEU A 300 -1.32 6.70 7.63
N VAL A 301 -1.03 7.60 8.56
CA VAL A 301 0.28 8.26 8.71
C VAL A 301 0.72 8.12 10.16
N LEU A 302 2.03 7.96 10.38
CA LEU A 302 2.62 7.86 11.72
C LEU A 302 3.64 8.98 11.93
N SER A 303 3.62 9.63 13.09
CA SER A 303 4.74 10.45 13.55
C SER A 303 5.34 9.88 14.82
N LEU A 304 6.66 9.77 14.86
CA LEU A 304 7.46 9.42 16.03
C LEU A 304 8.18 10.66 16.54
N LYS A 305 8.15 10.91 17.84
CA LYS A 305 8.71 12.09 18.52
C LYS A 305 9.61 11.66 19.67
N THR A 306 10.81 12.20 19.71
CA THR A 306 11.69 12.21 20.88
C THR A 306 11.88 13.66 21.33
N GLU A 307 12.60 13.88 22.44
CA GLU A 307 12.93 15.22 22.92
C GLU A 307 13.67 16.05 21.86
N LYS A 308 14.56 15.42 21.07
CA LYS A 308 15.45 16.13 20.14
C LYS A 308 15.22 15.77 18.69
N SER A 309 14.30 14.86 18.38
CA SER A 309 14.06 14.42 17.01
C SER A 309 12.60 14.09 16.73
N SER A 310 12.23 14.08 15.45
CA SER A 310 10.98 13.51 14.98
C SER A 310 11.14 12.83 13.63
N VAL A 311 10.30 11.82 13.37
CA VAL A 311 10.22 11.13 12.08
C VAL A 311 8.76 11.05 11.66
N ILE A 312 8.47 11.36 10.39
CA ILE A 312 7.16 11.11 9.78
C ILE A 312 7.27 9.92 8.82
N PHE A 313 6.45 8.90 9.06
CA PHE A 313 6.20 7.78 8.16
C PHE A 313 4.93 8.10 7.36
N SER A 314 5.11 8.53 6.12
CA SER A 314 4.06 9.22 5.37
C SER A 314 3.16 8.30 4.54
N GLY A 315 3.56 7.05 4.31
CA GLY A 315 2.94 6.22 3.27
C GLY A 315 2.93 6.97 1.94
N ASP A 316 1.76 7.04 1.29
CA ASP A 316 1.62 7.69 -0.02
C ASP A 316 0.77 8.98 0.01
N CYS A 317 0.66 9.59 1.19
CA CYS A 317 -0.09 10.83 1.38
C CYS A 317 0.55 12.03 0.64
N GLN A 318 -0.14 13.16 0.60
CA GLN A 318 0.39 14.37 -0.04
C GLN A 318 1.17 15.25 0.94
N TYR A 319 2.16 15.99 0.43
CA TYR A 319 2.93 16.95 1.22
C TYR A 319 2.04 17.95 1.98
N ILE A 320 0.98 18.43 1.34
CA ILE A 320 0.03 19.34 1.96
C ILE A 320 -0.72 18.71 3.15
N GLN A 321 -0.99 17.40 3.13
CA GLN A 321 -1.62 16.72 4.26
C GLN A 321 -0.67 16.72 5.46
N LEU A 322 0.61 16.44 5.22
CA LEU A 322 1.64 16.49 6.27
C LEU A 322 1.84 17.91 6.80
N SER A 323 1.94 18.89 5.90
CA SER A 323 2.20 20.29 6.26
C SER A 323 1.07 20.90 7.10
N GLU A 324 -0.18 20.61 6.77
CA GLU A 324 -1.34 21.22 7.44
C GLU A 324 -1.83 20.43 8.65
N CYS A 325 -1.62 19.10 8.67
CA CYS A 325 -2.26 18.23 9.66
C CYS A 325 -1.28 17.53 10.62
N VAL A 326 0.01 17.40 10.25
CA VAL A 326 1.00 16.65 11.04
C VAL A 326 2.06 17.59 11.63
N LEU A 327 2.69 18.42 10.80
CA LEU A 327 3.73 19.35 11.24
C LEU A 327 3.29 20.30 12.37
N PRO A 328 2.04 20.81 12.42
CA PRO A 328 1.59 21.65 13.54
C PRO A 328 1.62 20.94 14.91
N HIS A 329 1.59 19.61 14.94
CA HIS A 329 1.71 18.82 16.18
C HIS A 329 3.17 18.54 16.57
N LEU A 330 4.14 18.97 15.75
CA LEU A 330 5.59 18.89 16.01
C LEU A 330 6.13 20.27 16.44
N ASN A 331 5.38 20.96 17.30
CA ASN A 331 5.65 22.34 17.70
C ASN A 331 6.67 22.44 18.85
N TYR A 332 7.90 22.01 18.60
CA TYR A 332 9.03 22.09 19.54
C TYR A 332 10.36 22.11 18.78
N ASP A 333 11.45 22.54 19.43
CA ASP A 333 12.76 22.66 18.77
C ASP A 333 13.44 21.28 18.61
N HIS A 334 13.54 20.77 17.39
CA HIS A 334 14.10 19.42 17.15
C HIS A 334 14.64 19.21 15.73
N GLU A 335 15.38 18.11 15.54
CA GLU A 335 15.77 17.61 14.21
C GLU A 335 14.66 16.75 13.60
N HIS A 336 14.22 17.07 12.38
CA HIS A 336 13.12 16.37 11.73
C HIS A 336 13.58 15.57 10.52
N TYR A 337 13.10 14.33 10.47
CA TYR A 337 13.30 13.40 9.39
C TYR A 337 11.96 13.13 8.70
N LEU A 338 11.98 13.11 7.38
CA LEU A 338 10.82 12.76 6.56
C LEU A 338 11.12 11.51 5.77
N ILE A 339 10.35 10.44 5.99
CA ILE A 339 10.24 9.36 5.01
C ILE A 339 9.28 9.88 3.95
N VAL A 340 9.82 10.11 2.75
CA VAL A 340 9.17 10.89 1.69
C VAL A 340 7.97 10.12 1.13
N PRO A 341 6.81 10.79 0.98
CA PRO A 341 5.61 10.11 0.53
C PRO A 341 5.73 9.55 -0.89
N HIS A 342 5.04 8.44 -1.15
CA HIS A 342 4.86 7.86 -2.49
C HIS A 342 6.18 7.71 -3.25
N HIS A 343 7.25 7.33 -2.56
CA HIS A 343 8.57 7.10 -3.16
C HIS A 343 9.13 8.33 -3.90
N GLY A 344 8.71 9.54 -3.50
CA GLY A 344 9.02 10.81 -4.18
C GLY A 344 8.27 11.00 -5.50
N GLY A 345 7.16 10.29 -5.68
CA GLY A 345 6.27 10.27 -6.83
C GLY A 345 5.12 11.27 -6.72
N LYS A 346 3.91 10.89 -7.14
CA LYS A 346 2.77 11.81 -7.34
C LYS A 346 2.12 12.27 -6.01
N CYS A 347 2.78 13.14 -5.25
CA CYS A 347 2.35 13.58 -3.91
C CYS A 347 1.68 14.97 -3.87
N GLY A 348 1.01 15.39 -4.94
CA GLY A 348 0.40 16.72 -5.05
C GLY A 348 1.42 17.85 -5.26
N LYS A 349 1.10 19.09 -4.88
CA LYS A 349 2.10 20.18 -4.92
C LYS A 349 3.07 20.03 -3.76
N PHE A 350 4.35 20.34 -3.98
CA PHE A 350 5.32 20.39 -2.89
C PHE A 350 5.03 21.58 -1.98
N ILE A 351 4.33 21.32 -0.88
CA ILE A 351 4.01 22.28 0.17
C ILE A 351 4.37 21.60 1.49
N TYR A 352 5.52 21.96 2.04
CA TYR A 352 6.05 21.38 3.26
C TYR A 352 6.66 22.48 4.12
N SER A 353 5.77 23.21 4.81
CA SER A 353 6.11 24.45 5.49
C SER A 353 6.55 24.18 6.92
N ASN A 354 7.71 24.71 7.29
CA ASN A 354 8.20 24.65 8.66
C ASN A 354 7.34 25.55 9.56
N PRO A 355 6.69 25.03 10.62
CA PRO A 355 5.91 25.84 11.56
C PRO A 355 6.77 26.77 12.45
N GLY A 356 8.10 26.73 12.34
CA GLY A 356 9.03 27.68 12.95
C GLY A 356 10.06 27.03 13.87
N HIS A 357 9.73 25.88 14.46
CA HIS A 357 10.54 25.19 15.46
C HIS A 357 11.34 24.00 14.91
N ILE A 358 11.15 23.65 13.64
CA ILE A 358 11.69 22.41 13.09
C ILE A 358 13.02 22.65 12.39
N LYS A 359 14.03 21.80 12.64
CA LYS A 359 15.27 21.75 11.85
C LYS A 359 15.20 20.56 10.89
N PHE A 360 14.88 20.81 9.63
CA PHE A 360 14.79 19.77 8.60
C PHE A 360 16.15 19.11 8.35
N LYS A 361 16.32 17.89 8.87
CA LYS A 361 17.59 17.19 8.92
C LYS A 361 17.80 16.31 7.69
N GLU A 362 16.88 15.39 7.41
CA GLU A 362 17.02 14.49 6.28
C GLU A 362 15.67 14.06 5.71
N ALA A 363 15.56 14.09 4.38
CA ALA A 363 14.46 13.48 3.64
C ALA A 363 14.94 12.17 3.02
N ILE A 364 14.25 11.07 3.29
CA ILE A 364 14.63 9.73 2.87
C ILE A 364 13.59 9.21 1.89
N ILE A 365 14.03 8.81 0.71
CA ILE A 365 13.17 8.32 -0.37
C ILE A 365 13.42 6.82 -0.54
N SER A 366 12.44 6.01 -0.11
CA SER A 366 12.37 4.57 -0.40
C SER A 366 11.97 4.40 -1.86
N VAL A 367 12.91 4.10 -2.75
CA VAL A 367 12.63 3.97 -4.18
C VAL A 367 13.72 3.14 -4.85
N GLY A 368 13.31 2.33 -5.82
CA GLY A 368 14.17 1.44 -6.56
C GLY A 368 14.24 1.83 -8.03
N LYS A 369 14.81 0.96 -8.85
CA LYS A 369 14.69 1.10 -10.31
C LYS A 369 13.22 0.93 -10.69
N ASN A 370 12.64 1.94 -11.33
CA ASN A 370 11.22 1.95 -11.67
C ASN A 370 10.97 2.57 -13.05
N THR A 371 9.77 2.34 -13.58
CA THR A 371 9.32 2.92 -14.87
C THR A 371 8.48 4.18 -14.69
N TYR A 372 8.05 4.49 -13.47
CA TYR A 372 7.21 5.64 -13.11
C TYR A 372 7.95 6.99 -13.15
N LYS A 373 9.26 6.96 -13.38
CA LYS A 373 10.15 8.13 -13.31
C LYS A 373 10.17 8.74 -11.90
N HIS A 374 9.99 7.90 -10.89
CA HIS A 374 10.19 8.26 -9.49
C HIS A 374 11.68 8.20 -9.14
N PRO A 375 12.16 9.04 -8.22
CA PRO A 375 11.45 10.20 -7.70
C PRO A 375 11.36 11.33 -8.75
N ASN A 376 10.32 12.16 -8.66
CA ASN A 376 10.15 13.32 -9.52
C ASN A 376 11.28 14.33 -9.28
N LYS A 377 11.89 14.82 -10.37
CA LYS A 377 13.03 15.75 -10.32
C LYS A 377 12.72 17.06 -9.60
N ASP A 378 11.50 17.57 -9.73
CA ASP A 378 11.09 18.83 -9.07
C ASP A 378 10.99 18.63 -7.56
N TYR A 379 10.41 17.50 -7.10
CA TYR A 379 10.37 17.19 -5.67
C TYR A 379 11.77 16.95 -5.11
N LEU A 380 12.66 16.27 -5.85
CA LEU A 380 14.06 16.14 -5.45
C LEU A 380 14.74 17.50 -5.25
N ALA A 381 14.53 18.45 -6.16
CA ALA A 381 15.11 19.79 -6.05
C ALA A 381 14.58 20.53 -4.81
N HIS A 382 13.27 20.45 -4.55
CA HIS A 382 12.68 21.05 -3.35
C HIS A 382 13.15 20.40 -2.05
N LEU A 383 13.22 19.07 -1.99
CA LEU A 383 13.71 18.34 -0.81
C LEU A 383 15.17 18.71 -0.52
N ALA A 384 16.03 18.72 -1.55
CA ALA A 384 17.44 19.11 -1.40
C ALA A 384 17.63 20.57 -0.99
N SER A 385 16.68 21.46 -1.32
CA SER A 385 16.70 22.85 -0.89
C SER A 385 16.20 23.04 0.55
N ASN A 386 15.27 22.19 1.01
CA ASN A 386 14.59 22.37 2.29
C ASN A 386 15.24 21.57 3.43
N PHE A 387 15.82 20.41 3.13
CA PHE A 387 16.45 19.53 4.10
C PHE A 387 17.97 19.61 3.99
N LYS A 388 18.67 19.44 5.12
CA LYS A 388 20.14 19.37 5.12
C LYS A 388 20.66 18.23 4.24
N ASN A 389 19.98 17.08 4.24
CA ASN A 389 20.28 15.93 3.41
C ASN A 389 19.03 15.41 2.68
N THR A 390 19.22 14.84 1.49
CA THR A 390 18.20 14.04 0.80
C THR A 390 18.84 12.73 0.33
N THR A 391 18.35 11.61 0.84
CA THR A 391 18.93 10.28 0.62
C THR A 391 17.92 9.38 -0.09
N ILE A 392 18.43 8.50 -0.95
CA ILE A 392 17.62 7.61 -1.79
C ILE A 392 18.15 6.19 -1.60
N THR A 393 17.28 5.24 -1.23
CA THR A 393 17.68 3.84 -0.93
C THR A 393 18.37 3.15 -2.11
N LEU A 394 17.93 3.41 -3.35
CA LEU A 394 18.61 2.92 -4.56
C LEU A 394 20.11 3.27 -4.63
N LYS A 395 20.53 4.39 -4.03
CA LYS A 395 21.92 4.85 -4.08
C LYS A 395 22.76 4.32 -2.92
N THR A 396 22.15 4.00 -1.78
CA THR A 396 22.86 3.57 -0.57
C THR A 396 23.24 2.10 -0.60
N LYS A 397 22.54 1.27 -1.41
CA LYS A 397 22.64 -0.20 -1.47
C LYS A 397 22.29 -0.94 -0.17
N ASN A 398 22.38 -0.28 0.98
CA ASN A 398 22.01 -0.76 2.30
C ASN A 398 20.83 0.04 2.85
N ASP A 399 20.23 -0.48 3.92
CA ASP A 399 19.26 0.24 4.74
C ASP A 399 19.82 1.57 5.27
N ILE A 400 18.91 2.49 5.61
CA ILE A 400 19.24 3.80 6.18
C ILE A 400 18.80 3.82 7.64
N LEU A 401 19.79 3.85 8.55
CA LEU A 401 19.56 3.86 9.99
C LEU A 401 19.60 5.29 10.55
N ILE A 402 18.52 5.71 11.18
CA ILE A 402 18.38 6.99 11.88
C ILE A 402 18.47 6.73 13.38
N ASN A 403 19.44 7.35 14.05
CA ASN A 403 19.51 7.32 15.52
C ASN A 403 18.83 8.57 16.07
N LEU A 404 17.71 8.37 16.78
CA LEU A 404 16.97 9.48 17.39
C LEU A 404 17.56 9.80 18.76
N LYS A 405 17.81 11.08 19.00
CA LYS A 405 18.43 11.59 20.23
C LYS A 405 17.41 12.04 21.27
#